data_AF-A0A285USU8-F1
#
_entry.id   AF-A0A285USU8-F1
#
_cell.length_a   1.000
_cell.length_b   1.000
_cell.length_c   1.000
_cell.angle_alpha   90.00
_cell.angle_beta   90.00
_cell.angle_gamma   90.00
#
_symmetry.space_group_name_H-M   'P 1'
#
loop_
_entity.id
_entity.type
_entity.pdbx_description
1 polymer ?
#
loop_
_entity_poly.entity_id
_entity_poly.type
_entity_poly.pdbx_seq_one_letter_code
_entity_poly.pdbx_strand_id
1 'polypeptide(L)'
;MSFFKMLTWDNGHMDLRYTEDSYDGSVKITNVYRDNRALDYEEVNDKYAPQIKSAQGTIKTYRIAMLILFIGLVLLPAIVVGVVQSNILLVGVIIVYSIVAYFLVEAYNQTIINSVLYEMDKDLTGGQGTPRQKKK
;
A
#
# COMPACT_ATOMS: atom_id res chain seq x y z
N MET A 1 -11.65 14.99 -3.13
CA MET A 1 -10.76 14.67 -4.27
C MET A 1 -9.34 14.41 -3.78
N SER A 2 -9.08 13.24 -3.16
CA SER A 2 -7.76 12.84 -2.64
C SER A 2 -7.24 11.57 -3.35
N PHE A 3 -8.14 10.59 -3.59
CA PHE A 3 -7.83 9.30 -4.20
C PHE A 3 -7.07 9.39 -5.53
N PHE A 4 -7.67 9.98 -6.57
CA PHE A 4 -7.03 10.06 -7.89
C PHE A 4 -5.72 10.84 -7.87
N LYS A 5 -5.65 11.91 -7.07
CA LYS A 5 -4.43 12.72 -6.93
C LYS A 5 -3.28 11.88 -6.37
N MET A 6 -3.54 11.08 -5.33
CA MET A 6 -2.53 10.21 -4.74
C MET A 6 -2.22 9.00 -5.62
N LEU A 7 -3.22 8.45 -6.33
CA LEU A 7 -3.03 7.35 -7.27
C LEU A 7 -2.09 7.75 -8.43
N THR A 8 -2.21 8.98 -8.93
CA THR A 8 -1.40 9.49 -10.04
C THR A 8 -0.24 10.36 -9.59
N TRP A 9 0.08 10.40 -8.30
CA TRP A 9 1.17 11.23 -7.80
C TRP A 9 2.51 10.61 -8.21
N ASP A 10 3.34 11.40 -8.90
CA ASP A 10 4.68 10.99 -9.30
C ASP A 10 5.62 11.02 -8.09
N ASN A 11 6.06 9.84 -7.68
CA ASN A 11 6.97 9.60 -6.57
C ASN A 11 8.36 9.15 -7.06
N GLY A 12 8.72 9.36 -8.33
CA GLY A 12 9.95 8.86 -8.93
C GLY A 12 11.26 9.33 -8.27
N HIS A 13 11.22 10.42 -7.51
CA HIS A 13 12.34 10.93 -6.70
C HIS A 13 12.50 10.21 -5.35
N MET A 14 11.48 9.49 -4.90
CA MET A 14 11.48 8.73 -3.66
C MET A 14 11.88 7.27 -3.89
N ASP A 15 12.67 6.74 -2.96
CA ASP A 15 13.07 5.34 -2.90
C ASP A 15 13.00 4.90 -1.44
N LEU A 16 11.78 4.65 -0.97
CA LEU A 16 11.53 4.21 0.40
C LEU A 16 12.05 2.78 0.57
N ARG A 17 13.11 2.63 1.36
CA ARG A 17 13.65 1.34 1.78
C ARG A 17 13.54 1.22 3.28
N TYR A 18 13.11 0.06 3.74
CA TYR A 18 13.01 -0.24 5.15
C TYR A 18 13.31 -1.73 5.41
N THR A 19 13.77 -2.01 6.62
CA THR A 19 13.92 -3.36 7.15
C THR A 19 12.81 -3.61 8.15
N GLU A 20 12.13 -4.75 8.04
CA GLU A 20 11.18 -5.22 9.06
C GLU A 20 11.90 -6.22 9.96
N ASP A 21 11.85 -6.02 11.28
CA ASP A 21 12.35 -7.00 12.23
C ASP A 21 11.34 -8.15 12.35
N SER A 22 11.83 -9.37 12.18
CA SER A 22 11.02 -10.60 12.20
C SER A 22 10.40 -10.93 13.56
N TYR A 23 10.91 -10.37 14.66
CA TYR A 23 10.47 -10.72 16.01
C TYR A 23 9.35 -9.82 16.54
N ASP A 24 9.40 -8.52 16.26
CA ASP A 24 8.41 -7.54 16.75
C ASP A 24 7.64 -6.82 15.61
N GLY A 25 7.99 -7.12 14.35
CA GLY A 25 7.43 -6.46 13.17
C GLY A 25 7.70 -4.96 13.16
N SER A 26 8.74 -4.48 13.85
CA SER A 26 9.15 -3.08 13.82
C SER A 26 9.74 -2.76 12.44
N VAL A 27 9.40 -1.57 11.93
CA VAL A 27 9.87 -1.11 10.62
C VAL A 27 10.98 -0.10 10.87
N LYS A 28 12.12 -0.29 10.21
CA LYS A 28 13.24 0.65 10.25
C LYS A 28 13.53 1.16 8.85
N ILE A 29 13.20 2.42 8.59
CA ILE A 29 13.49 3.15 7.36
C ILE A 29 15.00 3.34 7.24
N THR A 30 15.55 2.87 6.12
CA THR A 30 16.98 2.92 5.79
C THR A 30 17.27 3.88 4.64
N ASN A 31 16.28 4.15 3.79
CA ASN A 31 16.37 5.18 2.76
C ASN A 31 14.98 5.75 2.45
N VAL A 32 14.93 7.01 2.01
CA VAL A 32 13.69 7.69 1.60
C VAL A 32 13.79 8.25 0.19
N TYR A 33 14.98 8.72 -0.23
CA TYR A 33 15.19 9.37 -1.52
C TYR A 33 16.25 8.64 -2.35
N ARG A 34 16.07 8.66 -3.66
CA ARG A 34 17.05 8.08 -4.59
C ARG A 34 18.40 8.82 -4.56
N ASP A 35 18.37 10.11 -4.23
CA ASP A 35 19.54 11.00 -4.28
C ASP A 35 20.46 10.93 -3.04
N ASN A 36 20.29 9.93 -2.15
CA ASN A 36 21.10 9.75 -0.93
C ASN A 36 21.25 11.05 -0.08
N ARG A 37 20.14 11.75 0.14
CA ARG A 37 20.12 12.95 0.98
C ARG A 37 20.50 12.60 2.43
N ALA A 38 21.33 13.43 3.06
CA ALA A 38 21.71 13.27 4.47
C ALA A 38 20.54 13.65 5.39
N LEU A 39 19.63 12.70 5.59
CA LEU A 39 18.50 12.81 6.51
C LEU A 39 18.87 12.26 7.89
N ASP A 40 18.26 12.82 8.92
CA ASP A 40 18.29 12.21 10.25
C ASP A 40 17.29 11.03 10.29
N TYR A 41 17.83 9.82 10.07
CA TYR A 41 17.03 8.60 10.08
C TYR A 41 16.48 8.24 11.46
N GLU A 42 16.97 8.84 12.55
CA GLU A 42 16.43 8.60 13.89
C GLU A 42 15.05 9.30 14.02
N GLU A 43 14.99 10.58 13.65
CA GLU A 43 13.76 11.36 13.66
C GLU A 43 12.75 10.88 12.60
N VAL A 44 13.24 10.48 11.42
CA VAL A 44 12.38 9.89 10.37
C VAL A 44 11.77 8.56 10.84
N ASN A 45 12.52 7.73 11.55
CA ASN A 45 11.98 6.48 12.08
C ASN A 45 10.95 6.72 13.19
N ASP A 46 11.21 7.62 14.13
CA ASP A 46 10.28 7.91 15.23
C ASP A 46 8.91 8.39 14.71
N LYS A 47 8.91 9.24 13.69
CA LYS A 47 7.68 9.81 13.13
C LYS A 47 6.96 8.90 12.14
N TYR A 48 7.68 8.25 11.22
CA TYR A 48 7.08 7.56 10.07
C TYR A 48 7.11 6.03 10.13
N ALA A 49 7.95 5.41 10.95
CA ALA A 49 7.93 3.95 11.10
C ALA A 49 6.56 3.42 11.58
N PRO A 50 5.88 4.05 12.57
CA PRO A 50 4.55 3.62 12.97
C PRO A 50 3.51 3.77 11.85
N GLN A 51 3.63 4.83 11.03
CA GLN A 51 2.72 5.11 9.92
C GLN A 51 2.87 4.10 8.79
N ILE A 52 4.12 3.76 8.43
CA ILE A 52 4.41 2.72 7.44
C ILE A 52 3.92 1.35 7.95
N LYS A 53 4.17 1.01 9.21
CA LYS A 53 3.66 -0.23 9.83
C LYS A 53 2.14 -0.30 9.79
N SER A 54 1.46 0.79 10.13
CA SER A 54 0.00 0.89 10.07
C SER A 54 -0.54 0.78 8.64
N ALA A 55 0.08 1.45 7.67
CA ALA A 55 -0.29 1.37 6.26
C ALA A 55 -0.12 -0.06 5.72
N GLN A 56 0.99 -0.73 6.04
CA GLN A 56 1.20 -2.13 5.67
C GLN A 56 0.18 -3.06 6.33
N GLY A 57 -0.10 -2.87 7.62
CA GLY A 57 -1.12 -3.64 8.33
C GLY A 57 -2.50 -3.48 7.70
N THR A 58 -2.86 -2.25 7.34
CA THR A 58 -4.10 -1.92 6.63
C THR A 58 -4.16 -2.59 5.25
N ILE A 59 -3.09 -2.52 4.46
CA ILE A 59 -3.01 -3.15 3.13
C ILE A 59 -3.09 -4.68 3.23
N LYS A 60 -2.37 -5.30 4.17
CA LYS A 60 -2.46 -6.75 4.43
C LYS A 60 -3.89 -7.13 4.81
N THR A 61 -4.52 -6.35 5.68
CA THR A 61 -5.91 -6.57 6.11
C THR A 61 -6.89 -6.46 4.94
N TYR A 62 -6.78 -5.44 4.10
CA TYR A 62 -7.65 -5.29 2.93
C TYR A 62 -7.45 -6.39 1.89
N ARG A 63 -6.21 -6.83 1.67
CA ARG A 63 -5.94 -7.99 0.80
C ARG A 63 -6.59 -9.27 1.35
N ILE A 64 -6.48 -9.53 2.65
CA ILE A 64 -7.09 -10.70 3.29
C ILE A 64 -8.63 -10.60 3.26
N ALA A 65 -9.18 -9.45 3.63
CA ALA A 65 -10.62 -9.22 3.64
C ALA A 65 -11.20 -9.38 2.22
N MET A 66 -10.53 -8.85 1.20
CA MET A 66 -10.93 -9.03 -0.20
C MET A 66 -10.89 -10.51 -0.60
N LEU A 67 -9.86 -11.27 -0.22
CA LEU A 67 -9.79 -12.70 -0.51
C LEU A 67 -10.94 -13.48 0.16
N ILE A 68 -11.25 -13.17 1.42
CA ILE A 68 -12.37 -13.78 2.14
C ILE A 68 -13.71 -13.44 1.46
N LEU A 69 -13.94 -12.16 1.14
CA LEU A 69 -15.15 -11.70 0.47
C LEU A 69 -15.27 -12.30 -0.93
N PHE A 70 -14.17 -12.39 -1.67
CA PHE A 70 -14.12 -13.00 -2.98
C PHE A 70 -14.51 -14.48 -2.92
N ILE A 71 -13.91 -15.24 -2.01
CA ILE A 71 -14.26 -16.66 -1.83
C ILE A 71 -15.73 -16.80 -1.43
N GLY A 72 -16.18 -16.03 -0.43
CA GLY A 72 -17.53 -16.15 0.13
C GLY A 72 -18.64 -15.71 -0.81
N LEU A 73 -18.47 -14.58 -1.50
CA LEU A 73 -19.53 -13.93 -2.27
C LEU A 73 -19.44 -14.16 -3.77
N VAL A 74 -18.27 -14.54 -4.29
CA VAL A 74 -18.06 -14.73 -5.73
C VAL A 74 -17.80 -16.20 -6.02
N LEU A 75 -16.73 -16.77 -5.47
CA LEU A 75 -16.28 -18.12 -5.81
C LEU A 75 -17.26 -19.21 -5.36
N LEU A 76 -17.77 -19.14 -4.12
CA LEU A 76 -18.70 -20.15 -3.61
C LEU A 76 -20.04 -20.13 -4.39
N PRO A 77 -20.71 -18.97 -4.58
CA PRO A 77 -21.93 -18.92 -5.39
C PRO A 77 -21.69 -19.33 -6.85
N ALA A 78 -20.54 -18.94 -7.41
CA ALA A 78 -20.12 -19.34 -8.74
C ALA A 78 -20.05 -20.85 -8.93
N ILE A 79 -19.42 -21.56 -7.98
CA ILE A 79 -19.29 -23.01 -8.03
C ILE A 79 -20.68 -23.65 -7.92
N VAL A 80 -21.51 -23.19 -6.99
CA VAL A 80 -22.88 -23.71 -6.80
C VAL A 80 -23.71 -23.53 -8.08
N VAL A 81 -23.74 -22.31 -8.65
CA VAL A 81 -24.48 -22.02 -9.89
C VAL A 81 -23.89 -22.75 -11.08
N GLY A 82 -22.56 -22.80 -11.19
CA GLY A 82 -21.86 -23.50 -12.28
C GLY A 82 -22.14 -25.00 -12.30
N VAL A 83 -22.17 -25.65 -11.14
CA VAL A 83 -22.54 -27.07 -11.01
C VAL A 83 -24.02 -27.29 -11.29
N VAL A 84 -24.90 -26.41 -10.83
CA VAL A 84 -26.37 -26.55 -11.02
C VAL A 84 -26.79 -26.28 -12.47
N GLN A 85 -26.16 -25.30 -13.13
CA GLN A 85 -26.58 -24.82 -14.46
C GLN A 85 -25.68 -25.31 -15.61
N SER A 86 -24.59 -26.03 -15.33
CA SER A 86 -23.61 -26.50 -16.33
C SER A 86 -23.13 -25.39 -17.28
N ASN A 87 -23.10 -24.14 -16.81
CA ASN A 87 -22.91 -22.97 -17.65
C ASN A 87 -21.48 -22.43 -17.54
N ILE A 88 -20.63 -22.81 -18.49
CA ILE A 88 -19.21 -22.45 -18.51
C ILE A 88 -18.95 -20.96 -18.81
N LEU A 89 -19.91 -20.25 -19.43
CA LEU A 89 -19.82 -18.79 -19.64
C LEU A 89 -19.81 -18.03 -18.32
N LEU A 90 -20.49 -18.55 -17.30
CA LEU A 90 -20.59 -17.93 -15.99
C LEU A 90 -19.21 -17.88 -15.31
N VAL A 91 -18.44 -18.97 -15.44
CA VAL A 91 -17.04 -19.05 -14.98
C VAL A 91 -16.17 -17.99 -15.64
N GLY A 92 -16.32 -17.76 -16.94
CA GLY A 92 -15.59 -16.72 -17.67
C GLY A 92 -15.87 -15.31 -17.14
N VAL A 93 -17.15 -14.97 -16.90
CA VAL A 93 -17.55 -13.67 -16.34
C VAL A 93 -16.95 -13.44 -14.95
N ILE A 94 -16.92 -14.48 -14.11
CA ILE A 94 -16.33 -14.40 -12.78
C ILE A 94 -14.84 -14.15 -12.83
N ILE A 95 -14.11 -14.81 -13.73
CA ILE A 95 -12.67 -14.58 -13.89
C ILE A 95 -12.41 -13.11 -14.24
N VAL A 96 -13.14 -12.56 -15.21
CA VAL A 96 -13.00 -11.14 -15.60
C VAL A 96 -13.32 -10.22 -14.42
N TYR A 97 -14.43 -10.49 -13.70
CA TYR A 97 -14.79 -9.73 -12.51
C TYR A 97 -13.70 -9.77 -11.42
N SER A 98 -13.11 -10.94 -11.20
CA SER A 98 -12.03 -11.16 -10.20
C SER A 98 -10.83 -10.28 -10.51
N ILE A 99 -10.44 -10.22 -11.79
CA ILE A 99 -9.33 -9.39 -12.26
C ILE A 99 -9.62 -7.92 -11.98
N VAL A 100 -10.82 -7.43 -12.35
CA VAL A 100 -11.21 -6.04 -12.11
C VAL A 100 -11.23 -5.70 -10.62
N ALA A 101 -11.82 -6.57 -9.79
CA ALA A 101 -11.88 -6.37 -8.34
C ALA A 101 -10.48 -6.31 -7.71
N TYR A 102 -9.57 -7.20 -8.14
CA TYR A 102 -8.17 -7.18 -7.71
C TYR A 102 -7.50 -5.84 -8.06
N PHE A 103 -7.65 -5.36 -9.30
CA PHE A 103 -7.08 -4.07 -9.72
C PHE A 103 -7.61 -2.89 -8.91
N LEU A 104 -8.91 -2.87 -8.57
CA LEU A 104 -9.49 -1.81 -7.74
C LEU A 104 -8.90 -1.78 -6.33
N VAL A 105 -8.73 -2.95 -5.71
CA VAL A 105 -8.10 -3.06 -4.39
C VAL A 105 -6.65 -2.65 -4.45
N GLU A 106 -5.92 -3.04 -5.50
CA GLU A 106 -4.53 -2.65 -5.63
C GLU A 106 -4.37 -1.14 -5.88
N ALA A 107 -5.26 -0.51 -6.66
CA ALA A 107 -5.29 0.95 -6.80
C ALA A 107 -5.57 1.65 -5.46
N TYR A 108 -6.44 1.08 -4.61
CA TYR A 108 -6.67 1.59 -3.26
C TYR A 108 -5.45 1.43 -2.36
N ASN A 109 -4.78 0.27 -2.40
CA ASN A 109 -3.55 0.04 -1.65
C ASN A 109 -2.43 1.00 -2.08
N GLN A 110 -2.28 1.25 -3.39
CA GLN A 110 -1.31 2.22 -3.92
C GLN A 110 -1.62 3.64 -3.43
N THR A 111 -2.90 4.01 -3.37
CA THR A 111 -3.32 5.32 -2.83
C THR A 111 -2.90 5.50 -1.38
N ILE A 112 -3.03 4.45 -0.54
CA ILE A 112 -2.62 4.49 0.87
C ILE A 112 -1.10 4.72 0.97
N ILE A 113 -0.31 3.93 0.25
CA ILE A 113 1.16 4.07 0.26
C ILE A 113 1.56 5.46 -0.23
N ASN A 114 1.02 5.90 -1.37
CA ASN A 114 1.33 7.21 -1.94
C ASN A 114 0.94 8.36 -1.02
N SER A 115 -0.13 8.23 -0.23
CA SER A 115 -0.49 9.25 0.76
C SER A 115 0.55 9.38 1.87
N VAL A 116 1.06 8.27 2.39
CA VAL A 116 2.15 8.25 3.40
C VAL A 116 3.44 8.82 2.80
N LEU A 117 3.77 8.43 1.57
CA LEU A 117 4.95 8.94 0.88
C LEU A 117 4.83 10.45 0.59
N TYR A 118 3.65 10.93 0.21
CA TYR A 118 3.39 12.34 -0.04
C TYR A 118 3.51 13.18 1.24
N GLU A 119 2.98 12.69 2.37
CA GLU A 119 3.14 13.35 3.67
C GLU A 119 4.60 13.39 4.10
N MET A 120 5.32 12.28 3.92
CA MET A 120 6.76 12.22 4.17
C MET A 120 7.53 13.20 3.28
N ASP A 121 7.24 13.26 1.99
CA ASP A 121 7.92 14.18 1.07
C ASP A 121 7.64 15.64 1.42
N LYS A 122 6.37 15.98 1.66
CA LYS A 122 5.96 17.34 2.03
C LYS A 122 6.64 17.81 3.31
N ASP A 123 6.72 16.98 4.32
CA ASP A 123 7.34 17.34 5.60
C ASP A 123 8.87 17.46 5.47
N LEU A 124 9.50 16.60 4.65
CA LEU A 124 10.95 16.58 4.44
C LEU A 124 11.45 17.65 3.45
N THR A 125 10.64 18.07 2.48
CA THR A 125 10.99 19.12 1.49
C THR A 125 10.37 20.48 1.78
N GLY A 126 9.31 20.54 2.58
CA GLY A 126 8.44 21.71 2.78
C GLY A 126 8.21 22.11 4.23
N GLY A 127 9.28 22.26 5.03
CA GLY A 127 9.35 23.30 6.06
C GLY A 127 8.40 23.25 7.28
N GLN A 128 7.95 22.08 7.75
CA GLN A 128 7.43 21.93 9.11
C GLN A 128 8.00 20.67 9.77
N GLY A 129 9.17 20.83 10.39
CA GLY A 129 9.90 19.74 11.06
C GLY A 129 10.94 19.09 10.16
N THR A 130 11.79 19.90 9.51
CA THR A 130 13.00 19.41 8.86
C THR A 130 13.76 18.57 9.88
N PRO A 131 13.94 17.25 9.68
CA PRO A 131 14.94 16.54 10.44
C PRO A 131 16.23 17.27 10.16
N ARG A 132 16.92 17.71 11.20
CA ARG A 132 18.15 18.50 11.03
C ARG A 132 19.04 17.72 10.08
N GLN A 133 19.29 18.25 8.88
CA GLN A 133 20.35 17.72 8.03
C GLN A 133 21.58 17.68 8.93
N LYS A 134 22.15 16.49 9.15
CA LYS A 134 23.39 16.36 9.92
C LYS A 134 24.42 17.27 9.25
N LYS A 135 24.69 18.42 9.87
CA LYS A 135 25.84 19.24 9.50
C LYS A 135 27.05 18.36 9.71
N LYS A 136 27.75 18.08 8.61
CA LYS A 136 29.08 17.46 8.65
C LYS A 136 30.02 18.31 9.50
#